data_AF-A0A965HCY2-F1
#
_entry.id   AF-A0A965HCY2-F1
#
_cell.length_a   1.000
_cell.length_b   1.000
_cell.length_c   1.000
_cell.angle_alpha   90.00
_cell.angle_beta   90.00
_cell.angle_gamma   90.00
#
_symmetry.space_group_name_H-M   'P 1'
#
loop_
_entity.id
_entity.type
_entity.pdbx_description
1 polymer ?
#
loop_
_entity_poly.entity_id
_entity_poly.type
_entity_poly.pdbx_seq_one_letter_code
_entity_poly.pdbx_strand_id
1 'polypeptide(L)'
;MAGISACFLAAWLPVRFYGIDERILLSAGQGTPALTECAASLLNSEHLGAGLRVALLTKSLSLPESNTVLQSSRTIFSSRRDLGYLGTRDARLELILATSGIAFENSPSAPPPILTLLLREPVRIRLQENLRANPSPGVQSLLEVLSLPPLPPLLPARQPGGQPLEASVLLTAHLLDTGAFSPSLAGEIKSTTQAALEEHSLRPLQPTLLAMISLSRRYEYDSLLQLLQKIQSLPALHWIAEQVRSPSEPADLFLAASIWAGPADRLARLPIPAQTPWKNLSEALGAGKGSVELLLQRQAPILRLFSPFPTAWAPYFLRWEKPLLLLRCLLFLIGAWLLVDVAWRLIPDLPLGDPGPWKPVPRLAQTLLLALLLGSVLEPSFLQPRPLPRYRLSLADPSSPTKIQPRSKNAMDLTNLITLAIFLGLQITVYRICVRRIRQIEEGPGDANLKLKLLENEDNLFDAGLYVGIGGTATALVLQVVGIIQPSLLAAYSSNLFGITCVALVKIFHVRALKQRLLLPPSKS
;
A
#
# COMPACT_ATOMS: atom_id res chain seq x y z
N MET A 1 32.76 11.03 14.09
CA MET A 1 31.66 11.61 14.91
C MET A 1 30.72 12.49 14.08
N ALA A 2 31.19 13.56 13.43
CA ALA A 2 30.35 14.47 12.64
C ALA A 2 29.53 13.79 11.51
N GLY A 3 30.10 12.81 10.80
CA GLY A 3 29.37 12.05 9.77
C GLY A 3 28.24 11.19 10.34
N ILE A 4 28.46 10.55 11.49
CA ILE A 4 27.45 9.72 12.17
C ILE A 4 26.32 10.60 12.70
N SER A 5 26.62 11.76 13.29
CA SER A 5 25.60 12.70 13.76
C SER A 5 24.78 13.27 12.60
N ALA A 6 25.40 13.55 11.44
CA ALA A 6 24.67 14.00 10.25
C ALA A 6 23.71 12.93 9.72
N CYS A 7 24.14 11.66 9.64
CA CYS A 7 23.27 10.54 9.27
C CYS A 7 22.14 10.32 10.29
N PHE A 8 22.42 10.47 11.58
CA PHE A 8 21.40 10.36 12.64
C PHE A 8 20.37 11.49 12.55
N LEU A 9 20.81 12.72 12.29
CA LEU A 9 19.93 13.87 12.09
C LEU A 9 19.08 13.71 10.82
N ALA A 10 19.67 13.20 9.74
CA ALA A 10 18.94 12.83 8.53
C ALA A 10 17.85 11.79 8.83
N ALA A 11 18.20 10.73 9.57
CA ALA A 11 17.29 9.67 9.98
C ALA A 11 16.13 10.15 10.86
N TRP A 12 16.41 11.15 11.71
CA TRP A 12 15.47 11.72 12.67
C TRP A 12 14.40 12.62 12.03
N LEU A 13 14.63 13.17 10.84
CA LEU A 13 13.61 13.93 10.11
C LEU A 13 12.40 13.03 9.78
N PRO A 14 11.16 13.46 10.12
CA PRO A 14 9.94 12.68 9.86
C PRO A 14 9.49 12.71 8.39
N VAL A 15 10.23 13.39 7.50
CA VAL A 15 9.85 13.52 6.09
C VAL A 15 10.42 12.37 5.28
N ARG A 16 9.57 11.74 4.46
CA ARG A 16 9.86 10.51 3.72
C ARG A 16 9.54 10.68 2.24
N PHE A 17 10.24 9.96 1.36
CA PHE A 17 10.05 10.10 -0.09
C PHE A 17 8.77 9.41 -0.58
N TYR A 18 8.48 8.21 -0.07
CA TYR A 18 7.35 7.38 -0.52
C TYR A 18 6.39 6.95 0.59
N GLY A 19 6.78 7.07 1.85
CA GLY A 19 5.92 6.75 3.00
C GLY A 19 5.33 8.01 3.63
N ILE A 20 4.32 7.84 4.48
CA ILE A 20 3.82 8.90 5.36
C ILE A 20 4.26 8.56 6.77
N ASP A 21 4.84 9.51 7.51
CA ASP A 21 5.10 9.29 8.93
C ASP A 21 3.79 9.38 9.73
N GLU A 22 3.59 8.45 10.66
CA GLU A 22 2.40 8.39 11.53
C GLU A 22 2.14 9.74 12.23
N ARG A 23 3.17 10.49 12.61
CA ARG A 23 2.99 11.76 13.34
C ARG A 23 2.56 12.90 12.43
N ILE A 24 3.08 12.92 11.20
CA ILE A 24 2.64 13.87 10.18
C ILE A 24 1.15 13.63 9.91
N LEU A 25 0.77 12.36 9.80
CA LEU A 25 -0.62 11.94 9.64
C LEU A 25 -1.50 12.38 10.82
N LEU A 26 -1.09 12.11 12.06
CA LEU A 26 -1.81 12.55 13.27
C LEU A 26 -1.92 14.08 13.34
N SER A 27 -0.86 14.81 12.99
CA SER A 27 -0.86 16.28 13.00
C SER A 27 -1.75 16.90 11.94
N ALA A 28 -1.91 16.24 10.79
CA ALA A 28 -2.83 16.70 9.75
C ALA A 28 -4.29 16.59 10.19
N GLY A 29 -4.59 15.71 11.15
CA GLY A 29 -5.90 15.61 11.78
C GLY A 29 -6.17 16.70 12.84
N GLN A 30 -5.11 17.27 13.45
CA GLN A 30 -5.27 18.28 14.50
C GLN A 30 -5.93 19.56 13.95
N GLY A 31 -7.04 19.97 14.56
CA GLY A 31 -7.83 21.13 14.12
C GLY A 31 -8.79 20.86 12.96
N THR A 32 -8.97 19.60 12.56
CA THR A 32 -10.00 19.18 11.60
C THR A 32 -11.16 18.51 12.33
N PRO A 33 -12.38 18.47 11.74
CA PRO A 33 -13.55 17.96 12.45
C PRO A 33 -13.34 16.51 12.90
N ALA A 34 -13.70 16.26 14.16
CA ALA A 34 -13.59 14.95 14.78
C ALA A 34 -14.71 14.02 14.31
N LEU A 35 -14.52 12.71 14.50
CA LEU A 35 -15.51 11.70 14.11
C LEU A 35 -16.82 11.84 14.91
N THR A 36 -16.72 12.30 16.16
CA THR A 36 -17.86 12.62 17.03
C THR A 36 -18.68 13.79 16.49
N GLU A 37 -18.03 14.85 16.02
CA GLU A 37 -18.69 15.99 15.37
C GLU A 37 -19.36 15.58 14.07
N CYS A 38 -18.72 14.69 13.29
CA CYS A 38 -19.32 14.15 12.07
C CYS A 38 -20.59 13.34 12.38
N ALA A 39 -20.57 12.50 13.41
CA ALA A 39 -21.75 11.76 13.84
C ALA A 39 -22.86 12.71 14.30
N ALA A 40 -22.54 13.74 15.10
CA ALA A 40 -23.50 14.76 15.53
C ALA A 40 -24.10 15.53 14.34
N SER A 41 -23.27 15.89 13.35
CA SER A 41 -23.73 16.54 12.12
C SER A 41 -24.70 15.67 11.34
N LEU A 42 -24.43 14.36 11.20
CA LEU A 42 -25.32 13.44 10.49
C LEU A 42 -26.67 13.30 11.19
N LEU A 43 -26.65 13.19 12.53
CA LEU A 43 -27.86 13.13 13.35
C LEU A 43 -28.71 14.41 13.22
N ASN A 44 -28.08 15.58 13.17
CA ASN A 44 -28.76 16.85 12.97
C ASN A 44 -29.36 16.99 11.57
N SER A 45 -28.74 16.39 10.55
CA SER A 45 -29.25 16.35 9.17
C SER A 45 -30.31 15.27 8.91
N GLU A 46 -30.89 14.67 9.96
CA GLU A 46 -31.90 13.60 9.88
C GLU A 46 -31.40 12.27 9.25
N HIS A 47 -30.08 12.10 9.11
CA HIS A 47 -29.42 10.85 8.69
C HIS A 47 -29.09 9.99 9.92
N LEU A 48 -30.13 9.44 10.55
CA LEU A 48 -30.04 8.72 11.82
C LEU A 48 -29.32 7.38 11.69
N GLY A 49 -29.51 6.67 10.57
CA GLY A 49 -28.88 5.36 10.36
C GLY A 49 -27.36 5.48 10.24
N ALA A 50 -26.90 6.34 9.33
CA ALA A 50 -25.47 6.62 9.16
C ALA A 50 -24.86 7.24 10.44
N GLY A 51 -25.56 8.19 11.07
CA GLY A 51 -25.10 8.84 12.30
C GLY A 51 -24.91 7.86 13.46
N LEU A 52 -25.83 6.90 13.65
CA LEU A 52 -25.74 5.88 14.70
C LEU A 52 -24.54 4.96 14.47
N ARG A 53 -24.31 4.50 13.24
CA ARG A 53 -23.14 3.64 12.91
C ARG A 53 -21.81 4.35 13.14
N VAL A 54 -21.71 5.61 12.71
CA VAL A 54 -20.50 6.41 12.98
C VAL A 54 -20.34 6.63 14.49
N ALA A 55 -21.42 6.85 15.24
CA ALA A 55 -21.35 6.94 16.69
C ALA A 55 -20.89 5.62 17.34
N LEU A 56 -21.35 4.46 16.88
CA LEU A 56 -20.88 3.16 17.36
C LEU A 56 -19.39 2.95 17.04
N LEU A 57 -18.95 3.41 15.86
CA LEU A 57 -17.54 3.39 15.48
C LEU A 57 -16.69 4.26 16.42
N THR A 58 -17.14 5.47 16.78
CA THR A 58 -16.39 6.34 17.72
C THR A 58 -16.16 5.66 19.08
N LYS A 59 -17.13 4.89 19.56
CA LYS A 59 -17.00 4.10 20.79
C LYS A 59 -16.03 2.94 20.62
N SER A 60 -16.05 2.26 19.47
CA SER A 60 -15.09 1.18 19.18
C SER A 60 -13.64 1.68 19.12
N LEU A 61 -13.44 2.92 18.66
CA LEU A 61 -12.14 3.59 18.59
C LEU A 61 -11.74 4.27 19.91
N SER A 62 -12.59 4.21 20.95
CA SER A 62 -12.37 4.82 22.27
C SER A 62 -12.05 6.33 22.20
N LEU A 63 -12.73 7.06 21.30
CA LEU A 63 -12.55 8.51 21.15
C LEU A 63 -13.20 9.29 22.32
N PRO A 64 -12.67 10.49 22.65
CA PRO A 64 -13.30 11.39 23.61
C PRO A 64 -14.74 11.71 23.16
N GLU A 65 -15.65 11.90 24.11
CA GLU A 65 -17.07 12.22 23.84
C GLU A 65 -17.89 11.15 23.10
N SER A 66 -17.34 9.96 22.87
CA SER A 66 -18.07 8.86 22.20
C SER A 66 -19.36 8.45 22.93
N ASN A 67 -19.35 8.44 24.26
CA ASN A 67 -20.53 8.07 25.06
C ASN A 67 -21.64 9.13 25.01
N THR A 68 -21.31 10.42 24.96
CA THR A 68 -22.30 11.51 24.91
C THR A 68 -23.00 11.55 23.56
N VAL A 69 -22.24 11.36 22.47
CA VAL A 69 -22.79 11.28 21.11
C VAL A 69 -23.70 10.05 20.96
N LEU A 70 -23.31 8.90 21.51
CA LEU A 70 -24.16 7.70 21.48
C LEU A 70 -25.43 7.81 22.32
N GLN A 71 -25.38 8.52 23.45
CA GLN A 71 -26.59 8.81 24.22
C GLN A 71 -27.49 9.77 23.43
N SER A 72 -26.92 10.81 22.84
CA SER A 72 -27.63 11.78 21.99
C SER A 72 -28.28 11.09 20.77
N SER A 73 -27.58 10.15 20.13
CA SER A 73 -28.13 9.40 19.01
C SER A 73 -29.33 8.55 19.43
N ARG A 74 -29.26 7.90 20.60
CA ARG A 74 -30.36 7.10 21.15
C ARG A 74 -31.56 7.95 21.57
N THR A 75 -31.35 9.14 22.13
CA THR A 75 -32.44 10.05 22.48
C THR A 75 -33.12 10.62 21.25
N ILE A 76 -32.36 10.98 20.22
CA ILE A 76 -32.94 11.46 18.96
C ILE A 76 -33.75 10.32 18.32
N PHE A 77 -33.20 9.11 18.30
CA PHE A 77 -33.87 7.93 17.77
C PHE A 77 -35.16 7.59 18.53
N SER A 78 -35.18 7.70 19.87
CA SER A 78 -36.40 7.46 20.65
C SER A 78 -37.47 8.53 20.45
N SER A 79 -37.06 9.78 20.16
CA SER A 79 -37.96 10.89 19.86
C SER A 79 -38.56 10.82 18.44
N ARG A 80 -37.80 10.32 17.46
CA ARG A 80 -38.18 10.26 16.04
C ARG A 80 -38.42 8.82 15.59
N ARG A 81 -39.58 8.29 16.01
CA ARG A 81 -40.00 6.91 15.69
C ARG A 81 -40.34 6.70 14.22
N ASP A 82 -40.68 7.77 13.51
CA ASP A 82 -40.94 7.78 12.06
C ASP A 82 -39.73 7.28 11.26
N LEU A 83 -38.52 7.63 11.70
CA LEU A 83 -37.26 7.31 11.02
C LEU A 83 -36.65 5.96 11.43
N GLY A 84 -37.32 5.19 12.30
CA GLY A 84 -36.72 4.03 12.96
C GLY A 84 -36.33 2.87 12.04
N TYR A 85 -36.98 2.74 10.88
CA TYR A 85 -36.76 1.61 9.95
C TYR A 85 -35.79 1.92 8.82
N LEU A 86 -35.89 3.11 8.21
CA LEU A 86 -35.05 3.50 7.08
C LEU A 86 -33.82 4.31 7.50
N GLY A 87 -33.87 4.96 8.67
CA GLY A 87 -32.84 5.86 9.18
C GLY A 87 -32.80 7.24 8.50
N THR A 88 -33.63 7.47 7.48
CA THR A 88 -33.81 8.72 6.75
C THR A 88 -35.23 8.78 6.18
N ARG A 89 -35.64 9.94 5.65
CA ARG A 89 -36.94 10.13 5.02
C ARG A 89 -36.91 9.69 3.56
N ASP A 90 -37.76 8.75 3.20
CA ASP A 90 -38.09 8.42 1.81
C ASP A 90 -39.59 8.15 1.70
N ALA A 91 -40.32 9.14 1.21
CA ALA A 91 -41.78 9.10 1.12
C ALA A 91 -42.30 7.88 0.32
N ARG A 92 -41.54 7.40 -0.68
CA ARG A 92 -41.97 6.25 -1.50
C ARG A 92 -41.83 4.95 -0.73
N LEU A 93 -40.67 4.71 -0.10
CA LEU A 93 -40.45 3.50 0.69
C LEU A 93 -41.28 3.50 1.96
N GLU A 94 -41.48 4.64 2.62
CA GLU A 94 -42.35 4.75 3.79
C GLU A 94 -43.79 4.35 3.47
N LEU A 95 -44.33 4.82 2.33
CA LEU A 95 -45.66 4.43 1.87
C LEU A 95 -45.74 2.93 1.58
N ILE A 96 -44.71 2.35 0.96
CA ILE A 96 -44.64 0.90 0.68
C ILE A 96 -44.61 0.10 1.98
N LEU A 97 -43.80 0.53 2.95
CA LEU A 97 -43.69 -0.15 4.24
C LEU A 97 -45.01 -0.06 5.02
N ALA A 98 -45.63 1.11 5.08
CA ALA A 98 -46.91 1.33 5.73
C ALA A 98 -48.04 0.48 5.11
N THR A 99 -48.09 0.39 3.79
CA THR A 99 -49.11 -0.39 3.06
C THR A 99 -48.86 -1.90 3.07
N SER A 100 -47.61 -2.33 3.29
CA SER A 100 -47.24 -3.75 3.34
C SER A 100 -47.63 -4.46 4.66
N GLY A 101 -48.32 -3.77 5.58
CA GLY A 101 -48.70 -4.33 6.88
C GLY A 101 -47.52 -4.53 7.82
N ILE A 102 -46.33 -3.99 7.49
CA ILE A 102 -45.24 -3.77 8.44
C ILE A 102 -45.63 -2.52 9.22
N ALA A 103 -46.70 -2.65 10.01
CA ALA A 103 -46.92 -1.73 11.10
C ALA A 103 -45.65 -1.76 11.95
N PHE A 104 -45.32 -0.61 12.52
CA PHE A 104 -44.13 -0.35 13.33
C PHE A 104 -44.19 -1.13 14.67
N GLU A 105 -44.47 -2.44 14.62
CA GLU A 105 -44.93 -3.30 15.72
C GLU A 105 -43.88 -3.50 16.80
N ASN A 106 -42.60 -3.40 16.44
CA ASN A 106 -41.48 -3.45 17.37
C ASN A 106 -40.54 -2.31 17.04
N SER A 107 -40.45 -1.30 17.91
CA SER A 107 -39.50 -0.19 17.77
C SER A 107 -38.07 -0.74 17.80
N PRO A 108 -37.37 -0.83 16.66
CA PRO A 108 -36.06 -1.45 16.63
C PRO A 108 -35.06 -0.48 17.28
N SER A 109 -34.12 -0.96 18.10
CA SER A 109 -33.12 -0.09 18.74
C SER A 109 -32.08 0.49 17.77
N ALA A 110 -32.00 -0.07 16.57
CA ALA A 110 -31.24 0.40 15.43
C ALA A 110 -31.97 -0.02 14.14
N PRO A 111 -31.83 0.74 13.03
CA PRO A 111 -32.51 0.38 11.79
C PRO A 111 -32.00 -0.98 11.28
N PRO A 112 -32.88 -1.86 10.79
CA PRO A 112 -32.46 -3.16 10.27
C PRO A 112 -31.78 -3.00 8.89
N PRO A 113 -30.86 -3.91 8.51
CA PRO A 113 -30.27 -3.89 7.17
C PRO A 113 -31.35 -3.98 6.08
N ILE A 114 -31.21 -3.20 5.02
CA ILE A 114 -32.29 -3.00 4.03
C ILE A 114 -32.70 -4.32 3.33
N LEU A 115 -31.75 -5.24 3.16
CA LEU A 115 -32.05 -6.55 2.60
C LEU A 115 -33.07 -7.33 3.43
N THR A 116 -33.03 -7.23 4.77
CA THR A 116 -33.99 -7.93 5.66
C THR A 116 -35.41 -7.41 5.50
N LEU A 117 -35.57 -6.12 5.16
CA LEU A 117 -36.86 -5.51 4.86
C LEU A 117 -37.36 -5.96 3.48
N LEU A 118 -36.48 -5.93 2.47
CA LEU A 118 -36.81 -6.32 1.09
C LEU A 118 -36.94 -7.84 0.89
N LEU A 119 -36.45 -8.68 1.80
CA LEU A 119 -36.70 -10.13 1.76
C LEU A 119 -38.14 -10.49 2.16
N ARG A 120 -38.93 -9.55 2.66
CA ARG A 120 -40.36 -9.76 2.92
C ARG A 120 -41.14 -9.70 1.61
N GLU A 121 -41.89 -10.76 1.34
CA GLU A 121 -42.74 -10.87 0.15
C GLU A 121 -43.71 -9.69 -0.07
N PRO A 122 -44.47 -9.20 0.93
CA PRO A 122 -45.40 -8.09 0.70
C PRO A 122 -44.69 -6.80 0.28
N VAL A 123 -43.47 -6.57 0.76
CA VAL A 123 -42.66 -5.40 0.38
C VAL A 123 -42.18 -5.53 -1.06
N ARG A 124 -41.72 -6.72 -1.49
CA ARG A 124 -41.26 -6.92 -2.88
C ARG A 124 -42.36 -6.72 -3.89
N ILE A 125 -43.54 -7.30 -3.66
CA ILE A 125 -44.67 -7.21 -4.58
C ILE A 125 -45.07 -5.73 -4.76
N ARG A 126 -45.23 -4.99 -3.65
CA ARG A 126 -45.59 -3.56 -3.69
C ARG A 126 -44.51 -2.69 -4.31
N LEU A 127 -43.24 -2.93 -3.99
CA LEU A 127 -42.14 -2.20 -4.59
C LEU A 127 -42.07 -2.46 -6.11
N GLN A 128 -42.29 -3.72 -6.53
CA GLN A 128 -42.34 -4.06 -7.95
C GLN A 128 -43.52 -3.40 -8.67
N GLU A 129 -44.72 -3.39 -8.06
CA GLU A 129 -45.90 -2.68 -8.60
C GLU A 129 -45.62 -1.19 -8.78
N ASN A 130 -45.05 -0.54 -7.77
CA ASN A 130 -44.71 0.89 -7.82
C ASN A 130 -43.63 1.20 -8.86
N LEU A 131 -42.59 0.35 -8.97
CA LEU A 131 -41.53 0.54 -9.97
C LEU A 131 -42.03 0.27 -11.40
N ARG A 132 -42.98 -0.64 -11.61
CA ARG A 132 -43.63 -0.86 -12.91
C ARG A 132 -44.49 0.32 -13.35
N ALA A 133 -45.10 1.02 -12.40
CA ALA A 133 -45.86 2.23 -12.69
C ALA A 133 -44.95 3.42 -13.07
N ASN A 134 -43.64 3.32 -12.82
CA ASN A 134 -42.69 4.39 -13.13
C ASN A 134 -42.28 4.37 -14.63
N PRO A 135 -42.36 5.51 -15.34
CA PRO A 135 -42.04 5.59 -16.76
C PRO A 135 -40.55 5.62 -17.09
N SER A 136 -39.64 5.59 -16.11
CA SER A 136 -38.21 5.75 -16.38
C SER A 136 -37.61 4.53 -17.12
N PRO A 137 -36.96 4.72 -18.29
CA PRO A 137 -36.52 3.61 -19.14
C PRO A 137 -35.42 2.77 -18.48
N GLY A 138 -34.56 3.40 -17.65
CA GLY A 138 -33.51 2.69 -16.92
C GLY A 138 -34.02 1.79 -15.80
N VAL A 139 -35.19 2.11 -15.22
CA VAL A 139 -35.84 1.26 -14.21
C VAL A 139 -36.53 0.09 -14.90
N GLN A 140 -37.21 0.35 -16.01
CA GLN A 140 -37.89 -0.69 -16.79
C GLN A 140 -36.89 -1.71 -17.34
N SER A 141 -35.76 -1.27 -17.88
CA SER A 141 -34.70 -2.18 -18.34
C SER A 141 -34.12 -3.03 -17.21
N LEU A 142 -33.98 -2.49 -15.99
CA LEU A 142 -33.58 -3.27 -14.81
C LEU A 142 -34.64 -4.29 -14.40
N LEU A 143 -35.93 -3.99 -14.54
CA LEU A 143 -37.00 -4.94 -14.23
C LEU A 143 -37.07 -6.08 -15.26
N GLU A 144 -36.77 -5.80 -16.54
CA GLU A 144 -36.71 -6.80 -17.61
C GLU A 144 -35.62 -7.86 -17.35
N VAL A 145 -34.52 -7.48 -16.67
CA VAL A 145 -33.45 -8.40 -16.26
C VAL A 145 -33.96 -9.56 -15.40
N LEU A 146 -35.05 -9.39 -14.64
CA LEU A 146 -35.63 -10.47 -13.83
C LEU A 146 -36.14 -11.65 -14.66
N SER A 147 -36.35 -11.46 -15.97
CA SER A 147 -36.77 -12.50 -16.92
C SER A 147 -35.61 -13.31 -17.51
N LEU A 148 -34.36 -12.86 -17.33
CA LEU A 148 -33.17 -13.49 -17.92
C LEU A 148 -32.77 -14.80 -17.23
N PRO A 149 -32.08 -15.71 -17.94
CA PRO A 149 -31.57 -16.94 -17.34
C PRO A 149 -30.52 -16.63 -16.26
N PRO A 150 -30.61 -17.25 -15.08
CA PRO A 150 -29.70 -16.97 -13.98
C PRO A 150 -28.33 -17.61 -14.17
N LEU A 151 -27.32 -16.98 -13.56
CA LEU A 151 -25.93 -17.45 -13.55
C LEU A 151 -25.51 -17.82 -12.12
N PRO A 152 -24.89 -18.99 -11.89
CA PRO A 152 -24.36 -19.37 -10.59
C PRO A 152 -23.39 -18.30 -10.06
N PRO A 153 -23.45 -17.89 -8.77
CA PRO A 153 -24.18 -18.49 -7.64
C PRO A 153 -25.63 -17.98 -7.44
N LEU A 154 -26.16 -17.16 -8.33
CA LEU A 154 -27.51 -16.59 -8.19
C LEU A 154 -28.56 -17.59 -8.68
N LEU A 155 -29.63 -17.75 -7.90
CA LEU A 155 -30.78 -18.57 -8.26
C LEU A 155 -31.84 -17.74 -9.00
N PRO A 156 -32.67 -18.35 -9.86
CA PRO A 156 -33.72 -17.63 -10.58
C PRO A 156 -34.67 -16.91 -9.63
N ALA A 157 -34.95 -15.63 -9.90
CA ALA A 157 -35.74 -14.75 -9.01
C ALA A 157 -37.10 -15.34 -8.58
N ARG A 158 -37.76 -16.11 -9.47
CA ARG A 158 -39.09 -16.72 -9.23
C ARG A 158 -39.05 -18.07 -8.50
N GLN A 159 -37.87 -18.60 -8.19
CA GLN A 159 -37.72 -19.87 -7.46
C GLN A 159 -37.42 -19.65 -5.97
N PRO A 160 -37.78 -20.60 -5.10
CA PRO A 160 -37.35 -20.58 -3.71
C PRO A 160 -35.81 -20.50 -3.64
N GLY A 161 -35.29 -19.43 -3.04
CA GLY A 161 -33.86 -19.10 -3.00
C GLY A 161 -33.40 -17.97 -3.93
N GLY A 162 -34.23 -17.55 -4.90
CA GLY A 162 -33.97 -16.41 -5.79
C GLY A 162 -34.39 -15.03 -5.24
N GLN A 163 -35.02 -15.00 -4.07
CA GLN A 163 -35.49 -13.76 -3.43
C GLN A 163 -34.40 -12.69 -3.21
N PRO A 164 -33.13 -13.03 -2.87
CA PRO A 164 -32.07 -12.03 -2.75
C PRO A 164 -31.73 -11.37 -4.09
N LEU A 165 -31.83 -12.10 -5.20
CA LEU A 165 -31.62 -11.55 -6.54
C LEU A 165 -32.73 -10.55 -6.85
N GLU A 166 -33.98 -10.95 -6.70
CA GLU A 166 -35.14 -10.08 -6.90
C GLU A 166 -35.06 -8.82 -6.02
N ALA A 167 -34.80 -8.98 -4.72
CA ALA A 167 -34.65 -7.87 -3.79
C ALA A 167 -33.51 -6.91 -4.20
N SER A 168 -32.38 -7.43 -4.70
CA SER A 168 -31.26 -6.60 -5.14
C SER A 168 -31.56 -5.83 -6.44
N VAL A 169 -32.30 -6.42 -7.38
CA VAL A 169 -32.75 -5.75 -8.60
C VAL A 169 -33.77 -4.67 -8.28
N LEU A 170 -34.75 -4.96 -7.42
CA LEU A 170 -35.73 -3.97 -6.98
C LEU A 170 -35.08 -2.82 -6.20
N LEU A 171 -34.10 -3.12 -5.33
CA LEU A 171 -33.33 -2.10 -4.62
C LEU A 171 -32.53 -1.22 -5.57
N THR A 172 -31.82 -1.81 -6.53
CA THR A 172 -31.03 -1.04 -7.51
C THR A 172 -31.92 -0.18 -8.40
N ALA A 173 -33.07 -0.70 -8.83
CA ALA A 173 -34.08 0.07 -9.55
C ALA A 173 -34.61 1.25 -8.73
N HIS A 174 -34.95 1.03 -7.45
CA HIS A 174 -35.40 2.09 -6.54
C HIS A 174 -34.33 3.16 -6.30
N LEU A 175 -33.08 2.77 -6.12
CA LEU A 175 -31.96 3.70 -5.93
C LEU A 175 -31.63 4.50 -7.19
N LEU A 176 -31.88 3.92 -8.37
CA LEU A 176 -31.73 4.61 -9.64
C LEU A 176 -32.84 5.67 -9.84
N ASP A 177 -34.06 5.32 -9.46
CA ASP A 177 -35.23 6.21 -9.52
C ASP A 177 -35.13 7.39 -8.55
N THR A 178 -34.68 7.13 -7.32
CA THR A 178 -34.45 8.16 -6.29
C THR A 178 -33.21 9.02 -6.55
N GLY A 179 -32.40 8.70 -7.56
CA GLY A 179 -31.17 9.44 -7.87
C GLY A 179 -30.09 9.28 -6.79
N ALA A 180 -30.10 8.17 -6.03
CA ALA A 180 -29.15 7.93 -4.95
C ALA A 180 -27.73 7.60 -5.46
N PHE A 181 -27.60 7.14 -6.71
CA PHE A 181 -26.30 6.88 -7.33
C PHE A 181 -25.67 8.18 -7.86
N SER A 182 -24.33 8.24 -7.84
CA SER A 182 -23.62 9.27 -8.59
C SER A 182 -23.94 9.16 -10.10
N PRO A 183 -23.91 10.26 -10.86
CA PRO A 183 -24.32 10.25 -12.27
C PRO A 183 -23.44 9.33 -13.13
N SER A 184 -22.14 9.21 -12.81
CA SER A 184 -21.23 8.30 -13.49
C SER A 184 -21.57 6.84 -13.22
N LEU A 185 -21.79 6.47 -11.95
CA LEU A 185 -22.17 5.11 -11.56
C LEU A 185 -23.54 4.73 -12.12
N ALA A 186 -24.51 5.65 -12.12
CA ALA A 186 -25.83 5.44 -12.70
C ALA A 186 -25.75 5.17 -14.22
N GLY A 187 -24.88 5.90 -14.92
CA GLY A 187 -24.61 5.69 -16.36
C GLY A 187 -23.99 4.32 -16.63
N GLU A 188 -22.97 3.94 -15.85
CA GLU A 188 -22.33 2.64 -15.95
C GLU A 188 -23.31 1.49 -15.67
N ILE A 189 -24.14 1.58 -14.61
CA ILE A 189 -25.17 0.58 -14.31
C ILE A 189 -26.13 0.43 -15.50
N LYS A 190 -26.70 1.53 -16.01
CA LYS A 190 -27.59 1.49 -17.18
C LYS A 190 -26.93 0.83 -18.39
N SER A 191 -25.67 1.14 -18.66
CA SER A 191 -24.91 0.53 -19.76
C SER A 191 -24.71 -0.97 -19.57
N THR A 192 -24.38 -1.43 -18.36
CA THR A 192 -24.23 -2.86 -18.05
C THR A 192 -25.55 -3.62 -18.08
N THR A 193 -26.65 -2.96 -17.72
CA THR A 193 -28.01 -3.50 -17.85
C THR A 193 -28.39 -3.68 -19.32
N GLN A 194 -28.12 -2.69 -20.16
CA GLN A 194 -28.40 -2.79 -21.59
C GLN A 194 -27.56 -3.91 -22.24
N ALA A 195 -26.28 -4.01 -21.91
CA ALA A 195 -25.43 -5.12 -22.36
C ALA A 195 -25.98 -6.49 -21.92
N ALA A 196 -26.50 -6.60 -20.69
CA ALA A 196 -27.11 -7.84 -20.20
C ALA A 196 -28.35 -8.27 -21.02
N LEU A 197 -29.17 -7.29 -21.42
CA LEU A 197 -30.36 -7.52 -22.23
C LEU A 197 -29.99 -7.91 -23.67
N GLU A 198 -29.00 -7.22 -24.27
CA GLU A 198 -28.51 -7.53 -25.62
C GLU A 198 -27.88 -8.94 -25.68
N GLU A 199 -27.06 -9.30 -24.69
CA GLU A 199 -26.44 -10.63 -24.58
C GLU A 199 -27.41 -11.72 -24.11
N HIS A 200 -28.64 -11.35 -23.71
CA HIS A 200 -29.62 -12.25 -23.07
C HIS A 200 -29.02 -13.02 -21.88
N SER A 201 -28.06 -12.41 -21.17
CA SER A 201 -27.29 -13.05 -20.11
C SER A 201 -27.07 -12.11 -18.92
N LEU A 202 -27.13 -12.62 -17.70
CA LEU A 202 -26.85 -11.81 -16.49
C LEU A 202 -25.36 -11.51 -16.28
N ARG A 203 -24.47 -12.02 -17.13
CA ARG A 203 -23.01 -11.99 -16.91
C ARG A 203 -22.44 -10.59 -16.67
N PRO A 204 -22.75 -9.55 -17.47
CA PRO A 204 -22.18 -8.22 -17.26
C PRO A 204 -22.71 -7.53 -15.99
N LEU A 205 -23.95 -7.80 -15.58
CA LEU A 205 -24.60 -7.16 -14.44
C LEU A 205 -24.42 -7.94 -13.12
N GLN A 206 -24.14 -9.24 -13.20
CA GLN A 206 -23.92 -10.14 -12.06
C GLN A 206 -22.99 -9.59 -10.96
N PRO A 207 -21.78 -9.07 -11.25
CA PRO A 207 -20.88 -8.59 -10.20
C PRO A 207 -21.48 -7.40 -9.44
N THR A 208 -22.24 -6.54 -10.13
CA THR A 208 -22.93 -5.39 -9.53
C THR A 208 -24.06 -5.84 -8.61
N LEU A 209 -24.86 -6.83 -9.01
CA LEU A 209 -25.93 -7.38 -8.17
C LEU A 209 -25.36 -8.09 -6.93
N LEU A 210 -24.28 -8.86 -7.08
CA LEU A 210 -23.59 -9.47 -5.94
C LEU A 210 -23.01 -8.42 -4.99
N ALA A 211 -22.46 -7.33 -5.52
CA ALA A 211 -22.01 -6.21 -4.72
C ALA A 211 -23.16 -5.59 -3.92
N MET A 212 -24.29 -5.33 -4.56
CA MET A 212 -25.47 -4.76 -3.91
C MET A 212 -26.07 -5.70 -2.86
N ILE A 213 -26.09 -7.02 -3.07
CA ILE A 213 -26.50 -7.99 -2.05
C ILE A 213 -25.57 -7.91 -0.82
N SER A 214 -24.26 -7.86 -1.04
CA SER A 214 -23.30 -7.80 0.07
C SER A 214 -23.40 -6.51 0.88
N LEU A 215 -23.63 -5.37 0.22
CA LEU A 215 -23.81 -4.08 0.87
C LEU A 215 -25.15 -4.01 1.59
N SER A 216 -26.26 -4.40 0.94
CA SER A 216 -27.61 -4.36 1.52
C SER A 216 -27.80 -5.32 2.71
N ARG A 217 -27.02 -6.40 2.80
CA ARG A 217 -26.99 -7.29 3.96
C ARG A 217 -26.34 -6.62 5.19
N ARG A 218 -25.40 -5.69 4.96
CA ARG A 218 -24.59 -5.08 6.02
C ARG A 218 -25.05 -3.68 6.38
N TYR A 219 -25.55 -2.90 5.43
CA TYR A 219 -25.98 -1.52 5.61
C TYR A 219 -27.49 -1.36 5.66
N GLU A 220 -27.91 -0.37 6.43
CA GLU A 220 -29.27 0.18 6.41
C GLU A 220 -29.46 1.08 5.19
N TYR A 221 -30.71 1.45 4.91
CA TYR A 221 -31.04 2.25 3.74
C TYR A 221 -30.29 3.60 3.70
N ASP A 222 -30.32 4.36 4.80
CA ASP A 222 -29.61 5.64 4.92
C ASP A 222 -28.09 5.53 4.73
N SER A 223 -27.44 4.59 5.43
CA SER A 223 -25.99 4.39 5.32
C SER A 223 -25.57 3.95 3.92
N LEU A 224 -26.39 3.12 3.28
CA LEU A 224 -26.16 2.67 1.91
C LEU A 224 -26.30 3.83 0.92
N LEU A 225 -27.30 4.70 1.10
CA LEU A 225 -27.49 5.90 0.28
C LEU A 225 -26.30 6.87 0.40
N GLN A 226 -25.85 7.15 1.62
CA GLN A 226 -24.66 8.01 1.86
C GLN A 226 -23.39 7.45 1.20
N LEU A 227 -23.21 6.13 1.26
CA LEU A 227 -22.06 5.47 0.65
C LEU A 227 -22.12 5.48 -0.89
N LEU A 228 -23.27 5.17 -1.47
CA LEU A 228 -23.45 5.11 -2.93
C LEU A 228 -23.33 6.47 -3.61
N GLN A 229 -23.75 7.55 -2.95
CA GLN A 229 -23.57 8.91 -3.46
C GLN A 229 -22.10 9.29 -3.65
N LYS A 230 -21.17 8.67 -2.91
CA LYS A 230 -19.72 8.96 -2.97
C LYS A 230 -18.94 8.05 -3.92
N ILE A 231 -19.54 6.98 -4.42
CA ILE A 231 -18.89 6.05 -5.36
C ILE A 231 -19.09 6.53 -6.78
N GLN A 232 -18.02 6.66 -7.56
CA GLN A 232 -18.09 7.16 -8.93
C GLN A 232 -17.98 6.06 -9.99
N SER A 233 -17.38 4.91 -9.66
CA SER A 233 -17.09 3.84 -10.62
C SER A 233 -17.53 2.45 -10.14
N LEU A 234 -17.92 1.58 -11.08
CA LEU A 234 -18.28 0.17 -10.82
C LEU A 234 -17.14 -0.63 -10.16
N PRO A 235 -15.87 -0.51 -10.58
CA PRO A 235 -14.77 -1.22 -9.93
C PRO A 235 -14.60 -0.83 -8.45
N ALA A 236 -14.85 0.44 -8.11
CA ALA A 236 -14.81 0.89 -6.71
C ALA A 236 -15.98 0.30 -5.91
N LEU A 237 -17.19 0.25 -6.49
CA LEU A 237 -18.34 -0.42 -5.86
C LEU A 237 -18.04 -1.90 -5.57
N HIS A 238 -17.53 -2.63 -6.57
CA HIS A 238 -17.19 -4.04 -6.44
C HIS A 238 -16.10 -4.26 -5.39
N TRP A 239 -15.08 -3.40 -5.36
CA TRP A 239 -14.00 -3.48 -4.39
C TRP A 239 -14.49 -3.26 -2.94
N ILE A 240 -15.31 -2.22 -2.70
CA ILE A 240 -15.88 -1.96 -1.35
C ILE A 240 -16.75 -3.13 -0.90
N ALA A 241 -17.60 -3.63 -1.81
CA ALA A 241 -18.44 -4.79 -1.55
C ALA A 241 -17.64 -6.05 -1.23
N GLU A 242 -16.49 -6.25 -1.87
CA GLU A 242 -15.58 -7.36 -1.58
C GLU A 242 -14.97 -7.21 -0.17
N GLN A 243 -14.53 -6.02 0.23
CA GLN A 243 -14.00 -5.79 1.58
C GLN A 243 -15.07 -6.03 2.66
N VAL A 244 -16.30 -5.55 2.44
CA VAL A 244 -17.44 -5.69 3.38
C VAL A 244 -17.94 -7.14 3.54
N ARG A 245 -17.64 -8.03 2.59
CA ARG A 245 -17.95 -9.47 2.72
C ARG A 245 -17.09 -10.16 3.76
N SER A 246 -15.86 -9.68 3.98
CA SER A 246 -14.95 -10.31 4.93
C SER A 246 -15.49 -10.19 6.37
N PRO A 247 -15.40 -11.25 7.21
CA PRO A 247 -15.95 -11.24 8.56
C PRO A 247 -15.11 -10.42 9.56
N SER A 248 -13.85 -10.12 9.23
CA SER A 248 -12.86 -9.53 10.12
C SER A 248 -12.85 -7.99 10.14
N GLU A 249 -13.73 -7.31 9.41
CA GLU A 249 -13.52 -5.90 9.06
C GLU A 249 -14.77 -5.02 9.29
N PRO A 250 -14.61 -3.77 9.78
CA PRO A 250 -15.75 -2.94 10.16
C PRO A 250 -16.25 -2.17 8.94
N ALA A 251 -17.42 -2.57 8.43
CA ALA A 251 -18.17 -1.80 7.43
C ALA A 251 -18.25 -0.30 7.80
N ASP A 252 -18.40 -0.01 9.10
CA ASP A 252 -18.51 1.36 9.61
C ASP A 252 -17.26 2.22 9.34
N LEU A 253 -16.04 1.63 9.29
CA LEU A 253 -14.82 2.36 8.91
C LEU A 253 -14.90 2.87 7.47
N PHE A 254 -15.42 2.06 6.54
CA PHE A 254 -15.54 2.45 5.14
C PHE A 254 -16.60 3.52 4.94
N LEU A 255 -17.71 3.43 5.67
CA LEU A 255 -18.75 4.46 5.69
C LEU A 255 -18.16 5.79 6.20
N ALA A 256 -17.47 5.79 7.33
CA ALA A 256 -16.86 6.99 7.88
C ALA A 256 -15.80 7.59 6.92
N ALA A 257 -14.96 6.73 6.33
CA ALA A 257 -13.92 7.17 5.41
C ALA A 257 -14.50 7.73 4.10
N SER A 258 -15.59 7.16 3.56
CA SER A 258 -16.24 7.67 2.34
C SER A 258 -16.92 9.02 2.55
N ILE A 259 -17.49 9.26 3.74
CA ILE A 259 -18.11 10.54 4.09
C ILE A 259 -17.05 11.66 4.15
N TRP A 260 -15.85 11.37 4.67
CA TRP A 260 -14.80 12.36 4.84
C TRP A 260 -13.93 12.61 3.61
N ALA A 261 -13.58 11.57 2.85
CA ALA A 261 -12.49 11.65 1.88
C ALA A 261 -12.87 12.04 0.44
N GLY A 262 -14.16 12.28 0.20
CA GLY A 262 -14.69 12.50 -1.15
C GLY A 262 -14.87 11.18 -1.90
N PRO A 263 -14.48 11.07 -3.19
CA PRO A 263 -14.83 9.92 -4.01
C PRO A 263 -14.25 8.63 -3.42
N ALA A 264 -15.13 7.66 -3.17
CA ALA A 264 -14.79 6.40 -2.53
C ALA A 264 -13.79 5.56 -3.35
N ASP A 265 -13.64 5.86 -4.63
CA ASP A 265 -12.64 5.31 -5.55
C ASP A 265 -11.19 5.46 -5.04
N ARG A 266 -10.92 6.46 -4.20
CA ARG A 266 -9.60 6.64 -3.58
C ARG A 266 -9.29 5.56 -2.53
N LEU A 267 -10.31 5.01 -1.88
CA LEU A 267 -10.16 3.95 -0.86
C LEU A 267 -9.62 2.66 -1.49
N ALA A 268 -10.05 2.34 -2.72
CA ALA A 268 -9.59 1.17 -3.45
C ALA A 268 -8.08 1.19 -3.77
N ARG A 269 -7.44 2.37 -3.68
CA ARG A 269 -6.02 2.58 -3.96
C ARG A 269 -5.15 2.56 -2.71
N LEU A 270 -5.73 2.29 -1.54
CA LEU A 270 -4.96 2.25 -0.30
C LEU A 270 -4.04 1.02 -0.24
N PRO A 271 -2.77 1.18 0.16
CA PRO A 271 -1.87 0.06 0.39
C PRO A 271 -2.29 -0.66 1.68
N ILE A 272 -2.97 -1.79 1.54
CA ILE A 272 -3.46 -2.60 2.66
C ILE A 272 -2.36 -3.58 3.10
N PRO A 273 -1.81 -3.46 4.32
CA PRO A 273 -0.83 -4.41 4.83
C PRO A 273 -1.49 -5.76 5.16
N ALA A 274 -0.84 -6.87 4.80
CA ALA A 274 -1.41 -8.22 4.91
C ALA A 274 -1.68 -8.70 6.35
N GLN A 275 -1.05 -8.08 7.36
CA GLN A 275 -1.14 -8.49 8.76
C GLN A 275 -2.19 -7.70 9.57
N THR A 276 -2.41 -6.42 9.26
CA THR A 276 -3.37 -5.54 9.96
C THR A 276 -4.05 -4.59 8.97
N PRO A 277 -4.98 -5.10 8.14
CA PRO A 277 -5.41 -4.42 6.91
C PRO A 277 -6.01 -3.02 7.13
N TRP A 278 -6.57 -2.72 8.31
CA TRP A 278 -7.28 -1.45 8.57
C TRP A 278 -6.78 -0.64 9.73
N LYS A 279 -5.71 -1.08 10.41
CA LYS A 279 -5.19 -0.37 11.58
C LYS A 279 -4.78 1.07 11.22
N ASN A 280 -4.15 1.23 10.06
CA ASN A 280 -3.76 2.51 9.50
C ASN A 280 -4.96 3.44 9.25
N LEU A 281 -6.07 2.88 8.74
CA LEU A 281 -7.30 3.63 8.47
C LEU A 281 -8.01 4.01 9.77
N SER A 282 -8.07 3.09 10.75
CA SER A 282 -8.67 3.37 12.06
C SER A 282 -7.89 4.43 12.84
N GLU A 283 -6.56 4.40 12.78
CA GLU A 283 -5.70 5.43 13.40
C GLU A 283 -5.88 6.78 12.69
N ALA A 284 -5.98 6.78 11.37
CA ALA A 284 -6.25 8.00 10.61
C ALA A 284 -7.63 8.60 10.94
N LEU A 285 -8.67 7.77 11.00
CA LEU A 285 -10.04 8.18 11.35
C LEU A 285 -10.12 8.70 12.80
N GLY A 286 -9.37 8.09 13.72
CA GLY A 286 -9.30 8.57 15.10
C GLY A 286 -8.62 9.93 15.24
N ALA A 287 -7.71 10.28 14.32
CA ALA A 287 -6.99 11.55 14.34
C ALA A 287 -7.78 12.73 13.75
N GLY A 288 -8.79 12.46 12.90
CA GLY A 288 -9.66 13.49 12.30
C GLY A 288 -9.65 13.50 10.77
N LYS A 289 -10.52 14.33 10.19
CA LYS A 289 -10.75 14.39 8.74
C LYS A 289 -9.48 14.65 7.91
N GLY A 290 -8.63 15.58 8.32
CA GLY A 290 -7.43 15.96 7.55
C GLY A 290 -6.38 14.84 7.45
N SER A 291 -6.33 13.97 8.46
CA SER A 291 -5.48 12.78 8.45
C SER A 291 -5.94 11.79 7.37
N VAL A 292 -7.24 11.53 7.29
CA VAL A 292 -7.83 10.63 6.28
C VAL A 292 -7.65 11.18 4.87
N GLU A 293 -7.85 12.47 4.67
CA GLU A 293 -7.61 13.12 3.37
C GLU A 293 -6.15 13.01 2.94
N LEU A 294 -5.19 13.23 3.85
CA LEU A 294 -3.76 13.10 3.56
C LEU A 294 -3.39 11.67 3.16
N LEU A 295 -3.86 10.68 3.92
CA LEU A 295 -3.65 9.26 3.63
C LEU A 295 -4.14 8.89 2.22
N LEU A 296 -5.31 9.38 1.84
CA LEU A 296 -5.95 9.08 0.56
C LEU A 296 -5.38 9.86 -0.63
N GLN A 297 -4.89 11.07 -0.39
CA GLN A 297 -4.17 11.84 -1.41
C GLN A 297 -2.81 11.21 -1.73
N ARG A 298 -2.09 10.73 -0.70
CA ARG A 298 -0.72 10.21 -0.87
C ARG A 298 -0.64 8.74 -1.24
N GLN A 299 -1.65 7.93 -0.91
CA GLN A 299 -1.72 6.50 -1.27
C GLN A 299 -0.43 5.73 -0.90
N ALA A 300 0.12 6.07 0.26
CA ALA A 300 1.44 5.65 0.70
C ALA A 300 1.34 4.88 2.03
N PRO A 301 2.25 3.92 2.28
CA PRO A 301 2.28 3.19 3.54
C PRO A 301 2.67 4.13 4.70
N ILE A 302 2.05 3.92 5.86
CA ILE A 302 2.43 4.61 7.09
C ILE A 302 3.69 3.97 7.66
N LEU A 303 4.71 4.80 7.94
CA LEU A 303 5.94 4.40 8.61
C LEU A 303 5.96 4.98 10.03
N ARG A 304 6.47 4.19 10.99
CA ARG A 304 6.63 4.62 12.38
C ARG A 304 8.10 4.91 12.66
N LEU A 305 8.43 6.13 13.08
CA LEU A 305 9.78 6.47 13.50
C LEU A 305 10.13 5.85 14.86
N PHE A 306 11.36 5.34 15.00
CA PHE A 306 11.85 4.74 16.24
C PHE A 306 12.12 5.73 17.40
N SER A 307 12.23 7.03 17.12
CA SER A 307 12.62 8.04 18.12
C SER A 307 11.47 9.03 18.39
N PRO A 308 11.22 9.46 19.64
CA PRO A 308 10.20 10.47 19.96
C PRO A 308 10.53 11.82 19.29
N PHE A 309 9.52 12.44 18.68
CA PHE A 309 9.65 13.76 18.05
C PHE A 309 8.50 14.63 18.54
N PRO A 310 8.74 15.90 18.90
CA PRO A 310 7.70 16.80 19.41
C PRO A 310 6.64 17.08 18.33
N THR A 311 5.39 16.75 18.64
CA THR A 311 4.23 16.93 17.75
C THR A 311 3.97 18.40 17.38
N ALA A 312 4.44 19.36 18.19
CA ALA A 312 4.30 20.79 17.97
C ALA A 312 4.92 21.29 16.65
N TRP A 313 5.95 20.61 16.15
CA TRP A 313 6.64 21.01 14.91
C TRP A 313 6.06 20.37 13.66
N ALA A 314 5.22 19.35 13.81
CA ALA A 314 4.61 18.60 12.71
C ALA A 314 3.87 19.46 11.64
N PRO A 315 3.11 20.53 11.99
CA PRO A 315 2.49 21.38 10.97
C PRO A 315 3.51 22.15 10.11
N TYR A 316 4.70 22.46 10.65
CA TYR A 316 5.76 23.09 9.88
C TYR A 316 6.37 22.12 8.86
N PHE A 317 6.48 20.83 9.20
CA PHE A 317 6.96 19.80 8.26
C PHE A 317 5.99 19.58 7.10
N LEU A 318 4.67 19.67 7.33
CA LEU A 318 3.66 19.60 6.28
C LEU A 318 3.81 20.75 5.27
N ARG A 319 4.07 21.97 5.75
CA ARG A 319 4.24 23.15 4.89
C ARG A 319 5.55 23.12 4.09
N TRP A 320 6.62 22.63 4.71
CA TRP A 320 7.98 22.67 4.15
C TRP A 320 8.50 21.29 3.71
N GLU A 321 7.60 20.36 3.37
CA GLU A 321 7.95 18.97 3.06
C GLU A 321 9.07 18.83 2.01
N LYS A 322 8.96 19.51 0.88
CA LYS A 322 9.92 19.45 -0.23
C LYS A 322 11.34 19.92 0.16
N PRO A 323 11.53 21.10 0.78
CA PRO A 323 12.85 21.53 1.21
C PRO A 323 13.42 20.66 2.34
N LEU A 324 12.58 20.11 3.22
CA LEU A 324 13.05 19.17 4.25
C LEU A 324 13.49 17.83 3.67
N LEU A 325 12.86 17.34 2.59
CA LEU A 325 13.37 16.20 1.83
C LEU A 325 14.73 16.49 1.18
N LEU A 326 14.91 17.69 0.62
CA LEU A 326 16.18 18.11 0.04
C LEU A 326 17.27 18.18 1.11
N LEU A 327 16.97 18.79 2.26
CA LEU A 327 17.86 18.85 3.42
C LEU A 327 18.24 17.45 3.90
N ARG A 328 17.27 16.53 4.01
CA ARG A 328 17.52 15.12 4.37
C ARG A 328 18.48 14.45 3.38
N CYS A 329 18.30 14.65 2.08
CA CYS A 329 19.20 14.12 1.05
C CYS A 329 20.62 14.68 1.19
N LEU A 330 20.76 15.99 1.39
CA LEU A 330 22.06 16.63 1.62
C LEU A 330 22.74 16.12 2.88
N LEU A 331 22.01 15.94 3.98
CA LEU A 331 22.54 15.37 5.22
C LEU A 331 23.04 13.94 5.04
N PHE A 332 22.32 13.09 4.27
CA PHE A 332 22.81 11.76 3.94
C PHE A 332 24.07 11.79 3.07
N LEU A 333 24.13 12.68 2.07
CA LEU A 333 25.31 12.83 1.22
C LEU A 333 26.52 13.35 2.00
N ILE A 334 26.35 14.36 2.85
CA ILE A 334 27.41 14.93 3.70
C ILE A 334 27.87 13.90 4.74
N GLY A 335 26.93 13.21 5.38
CA GLY A 335 27.24 12.16 6.36
C GLY A 335 28.00 11.00 5.73
N ALA A 336 27.55 10.52 4.57
CA ALA A 336 28.23 9.47 3.80
C ALA A 336 29.61 9.92 3.32
N TRP A 337 29.75 11.17 2.85
CA TRP A 337 31.03 11.75 2.45
C TRP A 337 32.05 11.75 3.59
N LEU A 338 31.65 12.23 4.77
CA LEU A 338 32.53 12.26 5.95
C LEU A 338 32.92 10.86 6.42
N LEU A 339 32.01 9.88 6.32
CA LEU A 339 32.31 8.49 6.65
C LEU A 339 33.32 7.86 5.67
N VAL A 340 33.14 8.10 4.37
CA VAL A 340 34.07 7.62 3.34
C VAL A 340 35.43 8.32 3.45
N ASP A 341 35.46 9.62 3.78
CA ASP A 341 36.71 10.36 3.99
C ASP A 341 37.48 9.85 5.20
N VAL A 342 36.80 9.61 6.33
CA VAL A 342 37.42 8.99 7.51
C VAL A 342 37.92 7.58 7.19
N ALA A 343 37.13 6.77 6.50
CA ALA A 343 37.57 5.45 6.03
C ALA A 343 38.79 5.57 5.10
N TRP A 344 38.91 6.65 4.33
CA TRP A 344 40.07 6.88 3.49
C TRP A 344 41.32 7.28 4.29
N ARG A 345 41.16 8.10 5.34
CA ARG A 345 42.27 8.57 6.19
C ARG A 345 42.78 7.50 7.17
N LEU A 346 41.90 6.61 7.63
CA LEU A 346 42.28 5.48 8.49
C LEU A 346 43.14 4.44 7.76
N ILE A 347 43.10 4.47 6.43
CA ILE A 347 43.95 3.65 5.59
C ILE A 347 45.20 4.49 5.28
N PRO A 348 46.41 4.09 5.71
CA PRO A 348 47.61 4.90 5.57
C PRO A 348 47.87 5.32 4.12
N ASP A 349 48.21 6.61 3.96
CA ASP A 349 48.56 7.21 2.67
C ASP A 349 49.84 6.59 2.11
N LEU A 350 49.80 6.20 0.84
CA LEU A 350 51.01 6.04 0.03
C LEU A 350 51.34 7.41 -0.58
N PRO A 351 52.62 7.82 -0.61
CA PRO A 351 53.04 9.02 -1.33
C PRO A 351 52.82 8.77 -2.83
N LEU A 352 51.70 9.27 -3.36
CA LEU A 352 51.39 9.22 -4.78
C LEU A 352 51.82 10.53 -5.42
N GLY A 353 52.80 10.45 -6.32
CA GLY A 353 53.11 11.48 -7.31
C GLY A 353 51.89 11.90 -8.15
N ASP A 354 52.08 12.97 -8.92
CA ASP A 354 51.07 13.95 -9.33
C ASP A 354 49.67 13.45 -9.77
N PRO A 355 48.59 14.20 -9.43
CA PRO A 355 47.21 13.75 -9.56
C PRO A 355 46.64 13.89 -10.98
N GLY A 356 46.21 12.77 -11.58
CA GLY A 356 45.26 12.81 -12.70
C GLY A 356 43.85 13.28 -12.27
N PRO A 357 43.04 13.84 -13.18
CA PRO A 357 41.75 14.49 -12.88
C PRO A 357 40.66 13.54 -12.32
N TRP A 358 40.88 12.23 -12.36
CA TRP A 358 39.91 11.19 -11.99
C TRP A 358 40.01 10.69 -10.54
N LYS A 359 40.87 11.30 -9.68
CA LYS A 359 41.00 10.97 -8.25
C LYS A 359 39.69 11.02 -7.42
N PRO A 360 38.74 11.96 -7.64
CA PRO A 360 37.54 12.03 -6.79
C PRO A 360 36.46 11.03 -7.20
N VAL A 361 36.51 10.49 -8.42
CA VAL A 361 35.46 9.61 -8.97
C VAL A 361 35.18 8.37 -8.11
N PRO A 362 36.20 7.59 -7.65
CA PRO A 362 35.92 6.44 -6.79
C PRO A 362 35.37 6.85 -5.42
N ARG A 363 35.76 8.02 -4.89
CA ARG A 363 35.24 8.53 -3.61
C ARG A 363 33.77 8.96 -3.76
N LEU A 364 33.47 9.73 -4.80
CA LEU A 364 32.10 10.17 -5.11
C LEU A 364 31.15 8.98 -5.34
N ALA A 365 31.59 7.98 -6.10
CA ALA A 365 30.82 6.76 -6.33
C ALA A 365 30.52 6.00 -5.02
N GLN A 366 31.52 5.87 -4.13
CA GLN A 366 31.35 5.24 -2.83
C GLN A 366 30.39 6.03 -1.92
N THR A 367 30.45 7.36 -1.96
CA THR A 367 29.55 8.21 -1.16
C THR A 367 28.11 8.16 -1.65
N LEU A 368 27.90 8.16 -2.97
CA LEU A 368 26.58 8.02 -3.57
C LEU A 368 25.97 6.65 -3.23
N LEU A 369 26.77 5.58 -3.35
CA LEU A 369 26.35 4.22 -3.02
C LEU A 369 26.00 4.09 -1.54
N LEU A 370 26.84 4.60 -0.65
CA LEU A 370 26.59 4.55 0.79
C LEU A 370 25.34 5.37 1.18
N ALA A 371 25.16 6.56 0.61
CA ALA A 371 23.97 7.38 0.82
C ALA A 371 22.68 6.68 0.33
N LEU A 372 22.75 6.01 -0.83
CA LEU A 372 21.63 5.24 -1.37
C LEU A 372 21.30 4.01 -0.51
N LEU A 373 22.32 3.30 -0.02
CA LEU A 373 22.14 2.18 0.91
C LEU A 373 21.47 2.65 2.21
N LEU A 374 22.01 3.70 2.85
CA LEU A 374 21.44 4.29 4.07
C LEU A 374 19.98 4.73 3.86
N GLY A 375 19.68 5.38 2.73
CA GLY A 375 18.33 5.79 2.36
C GLY A 375 17.38 4.59 2.19
N SER A 376 17.82 3.55 1.48
CA SER A 376 17.02 2.35 1.22
C SER A 376 16.73 1.51 2.47
N VAL A 377 17.66 1.47 3.43
CA VAL A 377 17.47 0.76 4.71
C VAL A 377 16.44 1.49 5.58
N LEU A 378 16.46 2.82 5.56
CA LEU A 378 15.53 3.64 6.33
C LEU A 378 14.14 3.76 5.70
N GLU A 379 14.02 3.52 4.40
CA GLU A 379 12.78 3.59 3.63
C GLU A 379 12.63 2.33 2.75
N PRO A 380 12.19 1.20 3.35
CA PRO A 380 11.98 -0.03 2.59
C PRO A 380 10.89 0.11 1.51
N SER A 381 10.04 1.15 1.61
CA SER A 381 9.05 1.52 0.60
C SER A 381 9.66 1.98 -0.73
N PHE A 382 10.93 2.39 -0.75
CA PHE A 382 11.64 2.72 -2.00
C PHE A 382 11.81 1.48 -2.91
N LEU A 383 11.89 0.30 -2.30
CA LEU A 383 12.14 -0.98 -2.99
C LEU A 383 10.89 -1.85 -3.14
N GLN A 384 9.78 -1.49 -2.47
CA GLN A 384 8.53 -2.24 -2.58
C GLN A 384 7.70 -1.66 -3.73
N PRO A 385 7.46 -2.42 -4.81
CA PRO A 385 6.52 -1.97 -5.84
C PRO A 385 5.16 -1.75 -5.18
N ARG A 386 4.48 -0.64 -5.56
CA ARG A 386 3.10 -0.37 -5.12
C ARG A 386 2.30 -1.65 -5.35
N PRO A 387 1.71 -2.26 -4.31
CA PRO A 387 0.89 -3.43 -4.53
C PRO A 387 -0.25 -3.00 -5.45
N LEU A 388 -0.28 -3.54 -6.67
CA LEU A 388 -1.45 -3.40 -7.53
C LEU A 388 -2.66 -3.89 -6.73
N PRO A 389 -3.83 -3.26 -6.88
CA PRO A 389 -5.04 -3.66 -6.17
C PRO A 389 -5.25 -5.16 -6.41
N ARG A 390 -4.92 -5.97 -5.40
CA ARG A 390 -5.19 -7.39 -5.43
C ARG A 390 -6.67 -7.53 -5.16
N TYR A 391 -7.44 -7.71 -6.22
CA TYR A 391 -8.79 -8.26 -6.12
C TYR A 391 -8.67 -9.62 -5.44
N ARG A 392 -8.95 -9.66 -4.14
CA ARG A 392 -9.02 -10.90 -3.38
C ARG A 392 -10.43 -11.42 -3.60
N LEU A 393 -10.62 -12.03 -4.77
CA LEU A 393 -11.79 -12.86 -5.05
C LEU A 393 -11.75 -14.03 -4.06
N SER A 394 -12.23 -13.80 -2.85
CA SER A 394 -12.44 -14.81 -1.83
C SER A 394 -13.72 -15.54 -2.22
N LEU A 395 -13.64 -16.28 -3.32
CA LEU A 395 -14.55 -17.39 -3.57
C LEU A 395 -14.32 -18.34 -2.40
N ALA A 396 -15.40 -18.81 -1.78
CA ALA A 396 -15.29 -19.88 -0.81
C ALA A 396 -14.64 -21.07 -1.55
N ASP A 397 -13.37 -21.33 -1.26
CA ASP A 397 -12.65 -22.45 -1.85
C ASP A 397 -13.41 -23.73 -1.46
N PRO A 398 -13.92 -24.52 -2.42
CA PRO A 398 -14.43 -25.83 -2.10
C PRO A 398 -13.25 -26.64 -1.56
N SER A 399 -13.45 -27.21 -0.36
CA SER A 399 -12.54 -28.07 0.37
C SER A 399 -11.63 -28.92 -0.53
N SER A 400 -10.44 -28.41 -0.82
CA SER A 400 -9.33 -29.15 -1.42
C SER A 400 -8.05 -28.39 -1.09
N PRO A 401 -7.12 -28.97 -0.31
CA PRO A 401 -5.89 -28.29 0.07
C PRO A 401 -4.91 -28.31 -1.11
N THR A 402 -5.21 -27.55 -2.15
CA THR A 402 -4.21 -27.21 -3.15
C THR A 402 -3.25 -26.25 -2.46
N LYS A 403 -2.10 -26.77 -2.01
CA LYS A 403 -0.94 -25.97 -1.58
C LYS A 403 -0.54 -25.09 -2.76
N ILE A 404 -1.16 -23.91 -2.87
CA ILE A 404 -0.66 -22.83 -3.70
C ILE A 404 0.61 -22.37 -2.98
N GLN A 405 1.75 -22.90 -3.42
CA GLN A 405 3.04 -22.39 -2.98
C GLN A 405 3.04 -20.88 -3.27
N PRO A 406 3.27 -20.03 -2.26
CA PRO A 406 3.44 -18.62 -2.52
C PRO A 406 4.67 -18.48 -3.41
N ARG A 407 4.47 -18.13 -4.69
CA ARG A 407 5.54 -17.79 -5.62
C ARG A 407 6.41 -16.75 -4.92
N SER A 408 7.59 -17.15 -4.46
CA SER A 408 8.41 -16.30 -3.61
C SER A 408 8.76 -15.06 -4.42
N LYS A 409 8.33 -13.94 -3.86
CA LYS A 409 8.55 -12.56 -4.25
C LYS A 409 9.86 -12.37 -5.04
N ASN A 410 9.77 -11.78 -6.23
CA ASN A 410 10.81 -10.92 -6.78
C ASN A 410 10.82 -9.57 -6.02
N ALA A 411 10.74 -9.62 -4.69
CA ALA A 411 11.10 -8.48 -3.86
C ALA A 411 12.59 -8.65 -3.60
N MET A 412 13.39 -7.67 -4.01
CA MET A 412 14.77 -7.60 -3.59
C MET A 412 14.74 -7.40 -2.07
N ASP A 413 14.76 -8.50 -1.32
CA ASP A 413 14.72 -8.44 0.15
C ASP A 413 15.91 -7.61 0.62
N LEU A 414 15.65 -6.74 1.60
CA LEU A 414 16.61 -5.83 2.19
C LEU A 414 17.89 -6.56 2.65
N THR A 415 17.74 -7.82 3.09
CA THR A 415 18.84 -8.74 3.41
C THR A 415 19.76 -9.02 2.21
N ASN A 416 19.20 -9.22 1.01
CA ASN A 416 19.98 -9.51 -0.21
C ASN A 416 20.76 -8.28 -0.69
N LEU A 417 20.20 -7.09 -0.49
CA LEU A 417 20.87 -5.84 -0.84
C LEU A 417 22.02 -5.53 0.12
N ILE A 418 21.83 -5.79 1.42
CA ILE A 418 22.90 -5.66 2.42
C ILE A 418 24.03 -6.66 2.16
N THR A 419 23.72 -7.93 1.88
CA THR A 419 24.76 -8.92 1.57
C THR A 419 25.51 -8.57 0.30
N LEU A 420 24.82 -8.10 -0.75
CA LEU A 420 25.43 -7.60 -1.98
C LEU A 420 26.41 -6.44 -1.70
N ALA A 421 26.01 -5.48 -0.85
CA ALA A 421 26.84 -4.34 -0.49
C ALA A 421 28.11 -4.76 0.27
N ILE A 422 28.01 -5.71 1.20
CA ILE A 422 29.15 -6.25 1.95
C ILE A 422 30.13 -6.94 0.99
N PHE A 423 29.65 -7.79 0.08
CA PHE A 423 30.49 -8.45 -0.90
C PHE A 423 31.19 -7.46 -1.83
N LEU A 424 30.49 -6.43 -2.29
CA LEU A 424 31.08 -5.38 -3.10
C LEU A 424 32.18 -4.62 -2.34
N GLY A 425 31.95 -4.27 -1.07
CA GLY A 425 32.96 -3.61 -0.22
C GLY A 425 34.21 -4.46 0.00
N LEU A 426 34.04 -5.76 0.21
CA LEU A 426 35.14 -6.71 0.35
C LEU A 426 35.95 -6.82 -0.95
N GLN A 427 35.29 -6.92 -2.11
CA GLN A 427 35.94 -6.99 -3.42
C GLN A 427 36.71 -5.71 -3.77
N ILE A 428 36.18 -4.53 -3.41
CA ILE A 428 36.90 -3.26 -3.55
C ILE A 428 38.18 -3.25 -2.69
N THR A 429 38.12 -3.83 -1.49
CA THR A 429 39.28 -3.91 -0.59
C THR A 429 40.37 -4.80 -1.17
N VAL A 430 40.00 -5.98 -1.67
CA VAL A 430 40.92 -6.91 -2.34
C VAL A 430 41.54 -6.29 -3.59
N TYR A 431 40.72 -5.64 -4.42
CA TYR A 431 41.20 -4.89 -5.59
C TYR A 431 42.30 -3.89 -5.22
N ARG A 432 42.11 -3.13 -4.13
CA ARG A 432 43.11 -2.17 -3.65
C ARG A 432 44.39 -2.82 -3.15
N ILE A 433 44.29 -3.94 -2.45
CA ILE A 433 45.48 -4.70 -2.00
C ILE A 433 46.30 -5.15 -3.22
N CYS A 434 45.63 -5.64 -4.26
CA CYS A 434 46.29 -6.05 -5.51
C CYS A 434 47.00 -4.88 -6.20
N VAL A 435 46.31 -3.75 -6.40
CA VAL A 435 46.90 -2.56 -7.03
C VAL A 435 48.06 -1.98 -6.21
N ARG A 436 47.97 -2.03 -4.87
CA ARG A 436 49.08 -1.65 -3.99
C ARG A 436 50.30 -2.53 -4.19
N ARG A 437 50.11 -3.85 -4.23
CA ARG A 437 51.22 -4.78 -4.39
C ARG A 437 51.89 -4.61 -5.75
N ILE A 438 51.10 -4.39 -6.81
CA ILE A 438 51.62 -4.11 -8.16
C ILE A 438 52.51 -2.86 -8.15
N ARG A 439 52.08 -1.77 -7.51
CA ARG A 439 52.88 -0.53 -7.42
C ARG A 439 54.12 -0.68 -6.56
N GLN A 440 54.05 -1.43 -5.46
CA GLN A 440 55.24 -1.75 -4.66
C GLN A 440 56.31 -2.48 -5.48
N ILE A 441 55.89 -3.38 -6.39
CA ILE A 441 56.82 -4.08 -7.29
C ILE A 441 57.35 -3.15 -8.39
N GLU A 442 56.53 -2.22 -8.87
CA GLU A 442 56.93 -1.20 -9.85
C GLU A 442 58.01 -0.26 -9.29
N GLU A 443 57.79 0.27 -8.09
CA GLU A 443 58.66 1.26 -7.42
C GLU A 443 59.86 0.62 -6.67
N GLY A 444 59.82 -0.69 -6.42
CA GLY A 444 60.89 -1.40 -5.72
C GLY A 444 62.23 -1.41 -6.49
N PRO A 445 63.38 -1.43 -5.79
CA PRO A 445 64.69 -1.52 -6.42
C PRO A 445 64.93 -2.93 -6.99
N GLY A 446 65.32 -3.03 -8.26
CA GLY A 446 65.68 -4.29 -8.91
C GLY A 446 65.59 -4.26 -10.44
N ASP A 447 66.34 -5.15 -11.09
CA ASP A 447 66.32 -5.34 -12.54
C ASP A 447 64.93 -5.78 -13.05
N ALA A 448 64.63 -5.46 -14.32
CA ALA A 448 63.34 -5.81 -14.95
C ALA A 448 62.99 -7.30 -14.83
N ASN A 449 63.99 -8.19 -14.90
CA ASN A 449 63.82 -9.63 -14.72
C ASN A 449 63.44 -10.03 -13.28
N LEU A 450 63.92 -9.31 -12.26
CA LEU A 450 63.53 -9.54 -10.86
C LEU A 450 62.09 -9.05 -10.62
N LYS A 451 61.70 -7.92 -11.20
CA LYS A 451 60.33 -7.40 -11.13
C LYS A 451 59.32 -8.33 -11.80
N LEU A 452 59.68 -8.94 -12.94
CA LEU A 452 58.86 -9.95 -13.60
C LEU A 452 58.66 -11.20 -12.73
N LYS A 453 59.74 -11.72 -12.11
CA LYS A 453 59.65 -12.86 -11.19
C LYS A 453 58.81 -12.56 -9.94
N LEU A 454 58.88 -11.34 -9.41
CA LEU A 454 58.06 -10.92 -8.27
C LEU A 454 56.57 -10.82 -8.63
N LEU A 455 56.24 -10.38 -9.84
CA LEU A 455 54.85 -10.37 -10.33
C LEU A 455 54.29 -11.77 -10.55
N GLU A 456 55.13 -12.72 -10.99
CA GLU A 456 54.74 -14.12 -11.14
C GLU A 456 54.53 -14.80 -9.79
N ASN A 457 55.35 -14.47 -8.78
CA ASN A 457 55.20 -15.02 -7.43
C ASN A 457 53.93 -14.52 -6.72
N GLU A 458 53.45 -13.32 -7.06
CA GLU A 458 52.25 -12.70 -6.48
C GLU A 458 50.97 -12.98 -7.29
N ASP A 459 51.01 -13.89 -8.29
CA ASP A 459 49.84 -14.17 -9.14
C ASP A 459 48.65 -14.73 -8.33
N ASN A 460 48.94 -15.53 -7.29
CA ASN A 460 47.92 -16.01 -6.35
C ASN A 460 47.24 -14.88 -5.57
N LEU A 461 47.95 -13.78 -5.28
CA LEU A 461 47.37 -12.60 -4.65
C LEU A 461 46.46 -11.85 -5.63
N PHE A 462 46.82 -11.81 -6.91
CA PHE A 462 45.97 -11.20 -7.95
C PHE A 462 44.69 -12.01 -8.21
N ASP A 463 44.68 -13.30 -7.89
CA ASP A 463 43.49 -14.16 -7.90
C ASP A 463 42.69 -14.14 -6.57
N ALA A 464 43.12 -13.36 -5.57
CA ALA A 464 42.42 -13.25 -4.29
C ALA A 464 40.95 -12.81 -4.42
N GLY A 465 40.62 -11.98 -5.43
CA GLY A 465 39.24 -11.57 -5.69
C GLY A 465 38.33 -12.75 -6.02
N LEU A 466 38.86 -13.75 -6.73
CA LEU A 466 38.14 -14.99 -7.06
C LEU A 466 38.01 -15.89 -5.83
N TYR A 467 39.07 -16.06 -5.04
CA TYR A 467 39.02 -16.87 -3.82
C TYR A 467 38.02 -16.32 -2.79
N VAL A 468 37.97 -15.00 -2.65
CA VAL A 468 36.99 -14.33 -1.78
C VAL A 468 35.56 -14.50 -2.32
N GLY A 469 35.37 -14.43 -3.64
CA GLY A 469 34.08 -14.66 -4.28
C GLY A 469 33.55 -16.08 -4.02
N ILE A 470 34.38 -17.09 -4.30
CA ILE A 470 34.06 -18.51 -4.11
C ILE A 470 33.86 -18.82 -2.63
N GLY A 471 34.76 -18.38 -1.75
CA GLY A 471 34.65 -18.57 -0.31
C GLY A 471 33.39 -17.93 0.28
N GLY A 472 32.99 -16.76 -0.24
CA GLY A 472 31.72 -16.10 0.09
C GLY A 472 30.50 -16.96 -0.26
N THR A 473 30.49 -17.56 -1.45
CA THR A 473 29.38 -18.46 -1.85
C THR A 473 29.34 -19.77 -1.08
N ALA A 474 30.51 -20.38 -0.79
CA ALA A 474 30.59 -21.59 0.00
C ALA A 474 30.10 -21.36 1.45
N THR A 475 30.50 -20.24 2.06
CA THR A 475 30.05 -19.85 3.40
C THR A 475 28.53 -19.60 3.42
N ALA A 476 28.00 -18.93 2.39
CA ALA A 476 26.56 -18.69 2.26
C ALA A 476 25.76 -20.01 2.11
N LEU A 477 26.28 -20.98 1.34
CA LEU A 477 25.67 -22.32 1.22
C LEU A 477 25.68 -23.08 2.55
N VAL A 478 26.77 -23.01 3.32
CA VAL A 478 26.84 -23.66 4.65
C VAL A 478 25.82 -23.01 5.61
N LEU A 479 25.77 -21.69 5.67
CA LEU A 479 24.80 -20.94 6.50
C LEU A 479 23.35 -21.23 6.09
N GLN A 480 23.10 -21.49 4.80
CA GLN A 480 21.81 -21.92 4.28
C GLN A 480 21.44 -23.33 4.77
N VAL A 481 22.36 -24.29 4.73
CA VAL A 481 22.12 -25.67 5.21
C VAL A 481 21.84 -25.70 6.71
N VAL A 482 22.46 -24.81 7.49
CA VAL A 482 22.23 -24.66 8.94
C VAL A 482 20.92 -23.91 9.25
N GLY A 483 20.23 -23.36 8.24
CA GLY A 483 18.92 -22.71 8.40
C GLY A 483 18.98 -21.29 8.98
N ILE A 484 20.15 -20.66 8.99
CA ILE A 484 20.36 -19.33 9.56
C ILE A 484 19.94 -18.22 8.57
N ILE A 485 20.02 -18.47 7.27
CA ILE A 485 19.75 -17.47 6.21
C ILE A 485 18.80 -18.06 5.15
N GLN A 486 17.84 -17.27 4.67
CA GLN A 486 16.96 -17.64 3.56
C GLN A 486 17.71 -17.61 2.22
N PRO A 487 17.41 -18.53 1.28
CA PRO A 487 18.16 -18.66 0.03
C PRO A 487 17.98 -17.43 -0.86
N SER A 488 19.07 -16.72 -1.15
CA SER A 488 19.11 -15.73 -2.23
C SER A 488 20.14 -16.09 -3.27
N LEU A 489 19.67 -16.78 -4.30
CA LEU A 489 20.44 -17.12 -5.50
C LEU A 489 21.15 -15.88 -6.07
N LEU A 490 20.49 -14.72 -6.02
CA LEU A 490 21.04 -13.43 -6.45
C LEU A 490 22.32 -13.06 -5.70
N ALA A 491 22.39 -13.23 -4.38
CA ALA A 491 23.59 -12.89 -3.59
C ALA A 491 24.78 -13.82 -3.92
N ALA A 492 24.51 -15.11 -4.14
CA ALA A 492 25.55 -16.06 -4.52
C ALA A 492 26.11 -15.77 -5.92
N TYR A 493 25.24 -15.58 -6.92
CA TYR A 493 25.68 -15.29 -8.29
C TYR A 493 26.40 -13.94 -8.41
N SER A 494 25.94 -12.92 -7.67
CA SER A 494 26.58 -11.60 -7.66
C SER A 494 27.96 -11.61 -6.98
N SER A 495 28.16 -12.36 -5.90
CA SER A 495 29.48 -12.50 -5.26
C SER A 495 30.54 -13.06 -6.22
N ASN A 496 30.19 -14.11 -6.97
CA ASN A 496 31.08 -14.69 -7.97
C ASN A 496 31.34 -13.75 -9.13
N LEU A 497 30.30 -13.06 -9.62
CA LEU A 497 30.44 -12.07 -10.70
C LEU A 497 31.39 -10.92 -10.29
N PHE A 498 31.26 -10.41 -9.06
CA PHE A 498 32.16 -9.37 -8.56
C PHE A 498 33.59 -9.87 -8.40
N GLY A 499 33.80 -11.10 -7.93
CA GLY A 499 35.14 -11.71 -7.84
C GLY A 499 35.82 -11.84 -9.20
N ILE A 500 35.10 -12.38 -10.20
CA ILE A 500 35.60 -12.51 -11.58
C ILE A 500 35.91 -11.13 -12.17
N THR A 501 35.01 -10.16 -12.00
CA THR A 501 35.19 -8.80 -12.51
C THR A 501 36.40 -8.11 -11.87
N CYS A 502 36.59 -8.30 -10.56
CA CYS A 502 37.73 -7.77 -9.81
C CYS A 502 39.06 -8.29 -10.37
N VAL A 503 39.20 -9.61 -10.52
CA VAL A 503 40.42 -10.23 -11.07
C VAL A 503 40.66 -9.78 -12.52
N ALA A 504 39.60 -9.73 -13.34
CA ALA A 504 39.69 -9.26 -14.71
C ALA A 504 40.23 -7.82 -14.77
N LEU A 505 39.72 -6.92 -13.92
CA LEU A 505 40.19 -5.53 -13.86
C LEU A 505 41.67 -5.41 -13.42
N VAL A 506 42.10 -6.23 -12.46
CA VAL A 506 43.50 -6.24 -12.00
C VAL A 506 44.41 -6.79 -13.09
N LYS A 507 44.13 -7.99 -13.60
CA LYS A 507 45.01 -8.69 -14.54
C LYS A 507 45.06 -8.00 -15.91
N ILE A 508 43.92 -7.58 -16.46
CA ILE A 508 43.84 -6.99 -17.80
C ILE A 508 44.40 -5.56 -17.82
N PHE A 509 44.03 -4.71 -16.87
CA PHE A 509 44.42 -3.30 -16.93
C PHE A 509 45.73 -2.99 -16.21
N HIS A 510 46.05 -3.67 -15.11
CA HIS A 510 47.21 -3.32 -14.28
C HIS A 510 48.39 -4.27 -14.54
N VAL A 511 48.20 -5.57 -14.34
CA VAL A 511 49.30 -6.55 -14.47
C VAL A 511 49.78 -6.63 -15.92
N ARG A 512 48.87 -6.71 -16.90
CA ARG A 512 49.24 -6.78 -18.32
C ARG A 512 49.96 -5.51 -18.79
N ALA A 513 49.46 -4.33 -18.42
CA ALA A 513 50.09 -3.07 -18.80
C ALA A 513 51.51 -2.95 -18.23
N LEU A 514 51.72 -3.42 -17.00
CA LEU A 514 53.03 -3.39 -16.36
C LEU A 514 53.99 -4.46 -16.93
N LYS A 515 53.50 -5.68 -17.20
CA LYS A 515 54.29 -6.71 -17.92
C LYS A 515 54.73 -6.21 -19.30
N GLN A 516 53.84 -5.53 -20.04
CA GLN A 516 54.19 -4.94 -21.34
C GLN A 516 55.28 -3.86 -21.23
N ARG A 517 55.24 -3.02 -20.20
CA ARG A 517 56.28 -1.99 -19.95
C ARG A 517 57.63 -2.58 -19.56
N LEU A 518 57.65 -3.69 -18.82
CA LEU A 518 58.89 -4.34 -18.37
C LEU A 518 59.52 -5.24 -19.44
N LEU A 519 58.73 -5.76 -20.39
CA LEU A 519 59.22 -6.61 -21.48
C LEU A 519 59.72 -5.83 -22.70
N LEU A 520 59.23 -4.59 -22.90
CA LEU A 520 59.76 -3.70 -23.93
C LEU A 520 61.05 -3.06 -23.40
N PRO A 521 62.22 -3.27 -24.04
CA PRO A 521 63.43 -2.56 -23.66
C PRO A 521 63.21 -1.05 -23.84
N PRO A 522 63.84 -0.19 -23.01
CA PRO A 522 63.77 1.25 -23.24
C PRO A 522 64.27 1.53 -24.65
N SER A 523 63.44 2.18 -25.48
CA SER A 523 63.90 2.68 -26.77
C SER A 523 65.06 3.62 -26.49
N LYS A 524 66.27 3.26 -26.95
CA LYS A 524 67.39 4.19 -27.02
C LYS A 524 66.90 5.43 -27.76
N SER A 525 66.87 6.57 -27.07
CA SER A 525 66.88 7.89 -27.69
C SER A 525 68.20 8.10 -28.41
#